data_AF-A0A954YJZ5-F1
#
_entry.id   AF-A0A954YJZ5-F1
#
_cell.length_a   1.000
_cell.length_b   1.000
_cell.length_c   1.000
_cell.angle_alpha   90.00
_cell.angle_beta   90.00
_cell.angle_gamma   90.00
#
_symmetry.space_group_name_H-M   'P 1'
#
loop_
_entity.id
_entity.type
_entity.pdbx_description
1 polymer ?
#
loop_
_entity_poly.entity_id
_entity_poly.type
_entity_poly.pdbx_seq_one_letter_code
_entity_poly.pdbx_strand_id
1 'polypeptide(L)'
;KFISLCDAQRKIEGVYKGRTRTYDLRGRKVCVVMAGNPYTESGERFQIPDMLANRADVYNLGEIIGDNADVFELSYLENCLTSNPTLAPLATRHASDVHQIVRLAADPNAQVEFEGSYSADELEQYTATMRNLLRVRDVVLKVNRQYIRSAAQSDDYRTEPRFQLQGSYRNINRIAERVSPIMNPQELETAIYSSYENDAQTLTSGAESNLLKFKELAATLTPEEATRWEEIKKTFRQNLKMRGIDPGDKFGQVIAQMGVFSDGLDAIRDAVVHGVAQLAADDQAEEEAALEGRLTAFRADLDALQQSLTGGLAELQRLHEAKAAIPAEMKATFSPEAIETLAHWAEQLRGATAAGQGSDHKIEITNRIPRTILAVIREQFKLMQSWLVPLMESSQSQDKQLTALRKQLNTALSKYKDVLGELDDEA
;
A
#
# COMPACT_ATOMS: atom_id res chain seq x y z
N LYS A 1 13.36 -6.02 -20.69
CA LYS A 1 13.87 -6.86 -21.81
C LYS A 1 14.94 -7.79 -21.25
N PHE A 2 14.94 -9.07 -21.63
CA PHE A 2 15.96 -10.05 -21.21
C PHE A 2 17.34 -9.65 -21.74
N ILE A 3 18.37 -9.69 -20.88
CA ILE A 3 19.75 -9.38 -21.27
C ILE A 3 20.42 -10.69 -21.72
N SER A 4 20.31 -11.01 -23.00
CA SER A 4 20.86 -12.24 -23.61
C SER A 4 22.38 -12.39 -23.46
N LEU A 5 23.07 -11.31 -23.11
CA LEU A 5 24.50 -11.29 -22.80
C LEU A 5 24.84 -12.13 -21.56
N CYS A 6 23.90 -12.25 -20.63
CA CYS A 6 24.11 -12.91 -19.35
C CYS A 6 23.64 -14.38 -19.32
N ASP A 7 23.08 -14.88 -20.42
CA ASP A 7 22.69 -16.29 -20.63
C ASP A 7 23.77 -17.08 -21.41
N ALA A 8 23.61 -18.40 -21.53
CA ALA A 8 24.50 -19.32 -22.24
C ALA A 8 24.79 -18.89 -23.69
N GLN A 9 23.85 -18.18 -24.33
CA GLN A 9 24.03 -17.68 -25.69
C GLN A 9 25.12 -16.59 -25.78
N ARG A 10 25.29 -15.76 -24.74
CA ARG A 10 26.23 -14.62 -24.70
C ARG A 10 26.22 -13.74 -25.96
N LYS A 11 25.02 -13.50 -26.49
CA LYS A 11 24.83 -12.65 -27.69
C LYS A 11 24.21 -11.33 -27.29
N ILE A 12 24.54 -10.26 -28.02
CA ILE A 12 23.90 -8.95 -27.86
C ILE A 12 23.65 -8.33 -29.24
N GLU A 13 22.47 -7.76 -29.42
CA GLU A 13 22.16 -6.94 -30.59
C GLU A 13 22.69 -5.52 -30.39
N GLY A 14 23.33 -4.97 -31.39
CA GLY A 14 23.82 -3.59 -31.36
C GLY A 14 23.94 -2.99 -32.75
N VAL A 15 23.99 -1.67 -32.81
CA VAL A 15 24.18 -0.93 -34.06
C VAL A 15 25.60 -0.43 -34.11
N TYR A 16 26.32 -0.72 -35.20
CA TYR A 16 27.65 -0.17 -35.45
C TYR A 16 27.71 0.44 -36.84
N LYS A 17 28.09 1.72 -36.91
CA LYS A 17 28.11 2.51 -38.15
C LYS A 17 26.78 2.42 -38.91
N GLY A 18 25.66 2.56 -38.19
CA GLY A 18 24.31 2.54 -38.75
C GLY A 18 23.80 1.17 -39.21
N ARG A 19 24.56 0.08 -39.00
CA ARG A 19 24.13 -1.29 -39.34
C ARG A 19 23.88 -2.11 -38.08
N THR A 20 22.70 -2.71 -37.99
CA THR A 20 22.36 -3.68 -36.94
C THR A 20 23.22 -4.93 -37.09
N ARG A 21 23.84 -5.37 -35.99
CA ARG A 21 24.66 -6.58 -35.90
C ARG A 21 24.36 -7.31 -34.61
N THR A 22 24.45 -8.63 -34.67
CA THR A 22 24.47 -9.48 -33.48
C THR A 22 25.92 -9.81 -33.15
N TYR A 23 26.36 -9.44 -31.95
CA TYR A 23 27.68 -9.75 -31.44
C TYR A 23 27.65 -11.04 -30.64
N ASP A 24 28.54 -11.98 -30.96
CA ASP A 24 28.74 -13.21 -30.21
C ASP A 24 29.98 -13.06 -29.32
N LEU A 25 29.75 -13.11 -28.00
CA LEU A 25 30.78 -12.86 -26.98
C LEU A 25 31.19 -14.15 -26.26
N ARG A 26 30.87 -15.32 -26.83
CA ARG A 26 31.37 -16.62 -26.33
C ARG A 26 32.91 -16.63 -26.36
N GLY A 27 33.50 -17.19 -25.30
CA GLY A 27 34.96 -17.24 -25.12
C GLY A 27 35.63 -15.93 -24.68
N ARG A 28 34.89 -14.81 -24.61
CA ARG A 28 35.41 -13.54 -24.08
C ARG A 28 35.01 -13.33 -22.62
N LYS A 29 35.87 -12.66 -21.86
CA LYS A 29 35.55 -12.12 -20.54
C LYS A 29 34.86 -10.77 -20.73
N VAL A 30 33.66 -10.63 -20.20
CA VAL A 30 32.85 -9.41 -20.30
C VAL A 30 32.28 -9.09 -18.92
N CYS A 31 32.18 -7.80 -18.60
CA CYS A 31 31.48 -7.30 -17.42
C CYS A 31 30.31 -6.44 -17.90
N VAL A 32 29.15 -6.59 -17.26
CA VAL A 32 27.97 -5.77 -17.52
C VAL A 32 27.72 -4.96 -16.26
N VAL A 33 27.90 -3.64 -16.36
CA VAL A 33 27.58 -2.73 -15.27
C VAL A 33 26.20 -2.15 -15.57
N MET A 34 25.27 -2.35 -14.64
CA MET A 34 23.95 -1.74 -14.69
C MET A 34 23.81 -0.81 -13.49
N ALA A 35 23.38 0.42 -13.76
CA ALA A 35 22.97 1.37 -12.74
C ALA A 35 21.54 1.79 -13.05
N GLY A 36 20.68 1.80 -12.04
CA GLY A 36 19.28 2.13 -12.21
C GLY A 36 18.55 2.12 -10.89
N ASN A 37 17.32 2.63 -10.92
CA ASN A 37 16.45 2.56 -9.76
C ASN A 37 16.11 1.09 -9.48
N PRO A 38 16.23 0.60 -8.23
CA PRO A 38 15.83 -0.76 -7.88
C PRO A 38 14.32 -0.99 -7.95
N TYR A 39 13.52 0.03 -8.31
CA TYR A 39 12.07 -0.06 -8.48
C TYR A 39 11.64 0.19 -9.93
N THR A 40 10.60 -0.51 -10.37
CA THR A 40 9.99 -0.40 -11.72
C THR A 40 8.97 0.74 -11.81
N GLU A 41 8.48 1.07 -13.01
CA GLU A 41 7.40 2.06 -13.21
C GLU A 41 6.15 1.79 -12.33
N SER A 42 5.85 0.52 -12.01
CA SER A 42 4.76 0.14 -11.09
C SER A 42 5.07 0.37 -9.60
N GLY A 43 6.31 0.71 -9.26
CA GLY A 43 6.81 0.84 -7.89
C GLY A 43 7.24 -0.50 -7.27
N GLU A 44 7.36 -1.56 -8.08
CA GLU A 44 7.76 -2.89 -7.60
C GLU A 44 9.27 -3.05 -7.62
N ARG A 45 9.80 -3.90 -6.75
CA ARG A 45 11.25 -4.19 -6.74
C ARG A 45 11.63 -4.90 -8.03
N PHE A 46 12.67 -4.39 -8.68
CA PHE A 46 13.32 -5.05 -9.79
C PHE A 46 13.90 -6.39 -9.32
N GLN A 47 13.46 -7.48 -9.94
CA GLN A 47 13.94 -8.82 -9.63
C GLN A 47 15.00 -9.25 -10.65
N ILE A 48 16.17 -9.63 -10.14
CA ILE A 48 17.24 -10.23 -10.94
C ILE A 48 16.99 -11.75 -10.94
N PRO A 49 16.91 -12.41 -12.11
CA PRO A 49 16.78 -13.85 -12.17
C PRO A 49 17.91 -14.57 -11.42
N ASP A 50 17.61 -15.65 -10.71
CA ASP A 50 18.57 -16.38 -9.85
C ASP A 50 19.87 -16.77 -10.56
N MET A 51 19.79 -17.10 -11.85
CA MET A 51 20.97 -17.44 -12.66
C MET A 51 21.98 -16.28 -12.79
N LEU A 52 21.52 -15.05 -12.64
CA LEU A 52 22.33 -13.83 -12.69
C LEU A 52 22.73 -13.36 -11.29
N ALA A 53 21.87 -13.56 -10.29
CA ALA A 53 22.11 -13.12 -8.91
C ALA A 53 23.41 -13.73 -8.33
N ASN A 54 23.70 -15.01 -8.61
CA ASN A 54 24.93 -15.68 -8.17
C ASN A 54 26.22 -15.19 -8.87
N ARG A 55 26.10 -14.30 -9.87
CA ARG A 55 27.22 -13.80 -10.69
C ARG A 55 27.25 -12.27 -10.78
N ALA A 56 26.41 -11.58 -10.03
CA ALA A 56 26.29 -10.14 -10.02
C ALA A 56 26.72 -9.61 -8.66
N ASP A 57 27.72 -8.74 -8.65
CA ASP A 57 27.97 -7.89 -7.49
C ASP A 57 26.96 -6.76 -7.52
N VAL A 58 26.09 -6.70 -6.51
CA VAL A 58 25.08 -5.65 -6.37
C VAL A 58 25.55 -4.66 -5.32
N TYR A 59 25.75 -3.41 -5.74
CA TYR A 59 26.11 -2.31 -4.86
C TYR A 59 24.93 -1.34 -4.78
N ASN A 60 24.53 -0.98 -3.55
CA ASN A 60 23.63 0.14 -3.35
C ASN A 60 24.43 1.42 -3.53
N LEU A 61 24.32 2.04 -4.71
CA LEU A 61 25.00 3.31 -4.98
C LEU A 61 24.63 4.36 -3.93
N GLY A 62 23.41 4.34 -3.37
CA GLY A 62 22.97 5.25 -2.32
C GLY A 62 23.78 5.17 -1.02
N GLU A 63 24.31 4.00 -0.66
CA GLU A 63 25.18 3.82 0.52
C GLU A 63 26.63 4.25 0.26
N ILE A 64 27.04 4.32 -1.01
CA ILE A 64 28.35 4.80 -1.47
C ILE A 64 28.31 6.31 -1.73
N ILE A 65 27.12 6.90 -1.88
CA ILE A 65 26.87 8.30 -2.26
C ILE A 65 27.01 9.30 -1.10
N GLY A 66 27.31 8.88 0.13
CA GLY A 66 27.35 9.76 1.32
C GLY A 66 27.98 11.14 1.10
N ASP A 67 29.10 11.22 0.37
CA ASP A 67 29.82 12.47 0.06
C ASP A 67 29.60 13.02 -1.37
N ASN A 68 28.81 12.34 -2.22
CA ASN A 68 28.63 12.66 -3.64
C ASN A 68 27.22 13.17 -4.00
N ALA A 69 26.42 13.58 -3.01
CA ALA A 69 25.06 14.09 -3.23
C ALA A 69 25.05 15.25 -4.23
N ASP A 70 25.94 16.23 -4.04
CA ASP A 70 26.02 17.42 -4.90
C ASP A 70 26.33 17.05 -6.37
N VAL A 71 27.20 16.06 -6.58
CA VAL A 71 27.55 15.55 -7.92
C VAL A 71 26.33 14.87 -8.56
N PHE A 72 25.57 14.10 -7.78
CA PHE A 72 24.34 13.48 -8.24
C PHE A 72 23.28 14.53 -8.61
N GLU A 73 23.08 15.55 -7.80
CA GLU A 73 22.13 16.63 -8.11
C GLU A 73 22.56 17.42 -9.35
N LEU A 74 23.86 17.70 -9.50
CA LEU A 74 24.40 18.37 -10.68
C LEU A 74 24.19 17.57 -11.96
N SER A 75 24.30 16.25 -11.89
CA SER A 75 24.13 15.36 -13.06
C SER A 75 22.76 15.52 -13.75
N TYR A 76 21.72 15.93 -13.02
CA TYR A 76 20.40 16.23 -13.61
C TYR A 76 20.44 17.43 -14.55
N LEU A 77 21.19 18.47 -14.17
CA LEU A 77 21.35 19.69 -14.97
C LEU A 77 22.23 19.44 -16.18
N GLU A 78 23.34 18.70 -15.99
CA GLU A 78 24.22 18.30 -17.09
C GLU A 78 23.47 17.45 -18.13
N ASN A 79 22.60 16.55 -17.67
CA ASN A 79 21.83 15.68 -18.57
C ASN A 79 20.81 16.46 -19.42
N CYS A 80 20.21 17.53 -18.88
CA CYS A 80 19.19 18.27 -19.58
C CYS A 80 19.70 19.39 -20.49
N LEU A 81 21.01 19.69 -20.49
CA LEU A 81 21.61 20.74 -21.34
C LEU A 81 21.24 20.56 -22.82
N THR A 82 21.38 19.34 -23.35
CA THR A 82 21.11 19.04 -24.76
C THR A 82 19.62 19.07 -25.12
N SER A 83 18.75 18.98 -24.13
CA SER A 83 17.28 19.02 -24.32
C SER A 83 16.75 20.45 -24.37
N ASN A 84 17.47 21.42 -23.79
CA ASN A 84 17.05 22.82 -23.79
C ASN A 84 17.71 23.58 -24.95
N PRO A 85 16.96 24.22 -25.86
CA PRO A 85 17.53 24.94 -27.01
C PRO A 85 18.52 26.05 -26.64
N THR A 86 18.28 26.75 -25.54
CA THR A 86 19.15 27.84 -25.06
C THR A 86 20.47 27.28 -24.52
N LEU A 87 20.44 26.17 -23.78
CA LEU A 87 21.65 25.58 -23.16
C LEU A 87 22.35 24.53 -24.03
N ALA A 88 21.73 24.05 -25.11
CA ALA A 88 22.32 23.04 -25.99
C ALA A 88 23.72 23.42 -26.54
N PRO A 89 23.99 24.69 -26.93
CA PRO A 89 25.34 25.09 -27.33
C PRO A 89 26.38 24.92 -26.23
N LEU A 90 26.00 25.15 -24.96
CA LEU A 90 26.87 25.04 -23.80
C LEU A 90 27.37 23.60 -23.58
N ALA A 91 26.56 22.59 -23.93
CA ALA A 91 26.94 21.18 -23.82
C ALA A 91 28.14 20.78 -24.68
N THR A 92 28.48 21.58 -25.70
CA THR A 92 29.64 21.34 -26.59
C THR A 92 30.87 22.15 -26.20
N ARG A 93 30.78 22.99 -25.16
CA ARG A 93 31.86 23.83 -24.63
C ARG A 93 32.63 23.13 -23.50
N HIS A 94 33.42 23.88 -22.75
CA HIS A 94 34.18 23.36 -21.61
C HIS A 94 33.22 22.96 -20.49
N ALA A 95 33.45 21.79 -19.89
CA ALA A 95 32.60 21.28 -18.82
C ALA A 95 32.62 22.17 -17.56
N SER A 96 33.76 22.83 -17.30
CA SER A 96 33.94 23.80 -16.22
C SER A 96 32.97 24.98 -16.36
N ASP A 97 32.72 25.48 -17.57
CA ASP A 97 31.82 26.62 -17.81
C ASP A 97 30.36 26.31 -17.42
N VAL A 98 29.91 25.06 -17.58
CA VAL A 98 28.59 24.61 -17.11
C VAL A 98 28.48 24.81 -15.59
N HIS A 99 29.51 24.39 -14.85
CA HIS A 99 29.53 24.46 -13.39
C HIS A 99 29.55 25.92 -12.93
N GLN A 100 30.25 26.79 -13.66
CA GLN A 100 30.28 28.23 -13.39
C GLN A 100 28.92 28.89 -13.65
N ILE A 101 28.21 28.53 -14.73
CA ILE A 101 26.85 29.01 -14.99
C ILE A 101 25.88 28.54 -13.90
N VAL A 102 25.99 27.28 -13.45
CA VAL A 102 25.19 26.76 -12.33
C VAL A 102 25.43 27.56 -11.06
N ARG A 103 26.69 27.88 -10.75
CA ARG A 103 27.07 28.72 -9.61
C ARG A 103 26.48 30.13 -9.72
N LEU A 104 26.62 30.77 -10.86
CA LEU A 104 26.08 32.11 -11.11
C LEU A 104 24.54 32.14 -11.07
N ALA A 105 23.89 31.05 -11.48
CA ALA A 105 22.44 30.91 -11.42
C ALA A 105 21.93 30.74 -9.98
N ALA A 106 22.70 30.04 -9.13
CA ALA A 106 22.40 29.84 -7.71
C ALA A 106 22.70 31.08 -6.85
N ASP A 107 23.82 31.76 -7.12
CA ASP A 107 24.22 33.01 -6.47
C ASP A 107 24.65 34.04 -7.52
N PRO A 108 23.84 35.10 -7.74
CA PRO A 108 24.18 36.17 -8.68
C PRO A 108 25.48 36.92 -8.36
N ASN A 109 25.98 36.85 -7.13
CA ASN A 109 27.22 37.49 -6.69
C ASN A 109 28.44 36.56 -6.75
N ALA A 110 28.26 35.32 -7.22
CA ALA A 110 29.35 34.36 -7.32
C ALA A 110 30.46 34.89 -8.25
N GLN A 111 31.71 34.81 -7.78
CA GLN A 111 32.87 35.07 -8.62
C GLN A 111 33.08 33.84 -9.52
N VAL A 112 32.90 34.04 -10.82
CA VAL A 112 33.00 32.99 -11.83
C VAL A 112 34.02 33.38 -12.88
N GLU A 113 34.78 32.39 -13.35
CA GLU A 113 35.73 32.53 -14.44
C GLU A 113 35.39 31.51 -15.52
N PHE A 114 35.21 31.98 -16.76
CA PHE A 114 34.87 31.15 -17.90
C PHE A 114 36.09 30.88 -18.78
N GLU A 115 36.26 29.63 -19.22
CA GLU A 115 37.25 29.26 -20.23
C GLU A 115 36.77 29.64 -21.63
N GLY A 116 35.46 29.51 -21.88
CA GLY A 116 34.81 29.95 -23.11
C GLY A 116 34.64 31.47 -23.21
N SER A 117 34.59 31.96 -24.45
CA SER A 117 34.19 33.34 -24.73
C SER A 117 32.68 33.41 -24.94
N TYR A 118 32.01 34.15 -24.07
CA TYR A 118 30.56 34.36 -24.10
C TYR A 118 30.24 35.86 -24.16
N SER A 119 29.22 36.23 -24.95
CA SER A 119 28.66 37.57 -24.88
C SER A 119 27.85 37.76 -23.59
N ALA A 120 27.64 39.02 -23.20
CA ALA A 120 26.83 39.35 -22.01
C ALA A 120 25.39 38.81 -22.14
N ASP A 121 24.80 38.89 -23.33
CA ASP A 121 23.45 38.40 -23.62
C ASP A 121 23.38 36.85 -23.53
N GLU A 122 24.37 36.13 -24.07
CA GLU A 122 24.44 34.67 -23.91
C GLU A 122 24.55 34.26 -22.44
N LEU A 123 25.40 34.93 -21.65
CA LEU A 123 25.54 34.64 -20.23
C LEU A 123 24.25 34.93 -19.46
N GLU A 124 23.55 36.02 -19.76
CA GLU A 124 22.27 36.34 -19.15
C GLU A 124 21.22 35.26 -19.46
N GLN A 125 21.09 34.88 -20.73
CA GLN A 125 20.16 33.83 -21.15
C GLN A 125 20.49 32.48 -20.52
N TYR A 126 21.76 32.07 -20.51
CA TYR A 126 22.19 30.81 -19.90
C TYR A 126 21.90 30.79 -18.40
N THR A 127 22.25 31.87 -17.70
CA THR A 127 22.06 32.00 -16.26
C THR A 127 20.57 32.02 -15.90
N ALA A 128 19.75 32.75 -16.65
CA ALA A 128 18.31 32.81 -16.44
C ALA A 128 17.63 31.45 -16.65
N THR A 129 17.94 30.76 -17.76
CA THR A 129 17.43 29.40 -18.02
C THR A 129 17.92 28.42 -16.96
N MET A 130 19.19 28.48 -16.56
CA MET A 130 19.74 27.60 -15.52
C MET A 130 19.09 27.83 -14.17
N ARG A 131 18.75 29.08 -13.82
CA ARG A 131 18.00 29.40 -12.59
C ARG A 131 16.64 28.73 -12.56
N ASN A 132 15.93 28.74 -13.68
CA ASN A 132 14.65 28.03 -13.81
C ASN A 132 14.85 26.50 -13.69
N LEU A 133 15.91 25.96 -14.31
CA LEU A 133 16.21 24.53 -14.23
C LEU A 133 16.65 24.06 -12.85
N LEU A 134 17.29 24.90 -12.04
CA LEU A 134 17.58 24.61 -10.63
C LEU A 134 16.28 24.31 -9.87
N ARG A 135 15.26 25.15 -10.05
CA ARG A 135 13.94 24.90 -9.47
C ARG A 135 13.29 23.61 -9.96
N VAL A 136 13.36 23.34 -11.28
CA VAL A 136 12.86 22.09 -11.86
C VAL A 136 13.57 20.87 -11.25
N ARG A 137 14.90 20.91 -11.17
CA ARG A 137 15.73 19.87 -10.56
C ARG A 137 15.30 19.59 -9.13
N ASP A 138 15.12 20.63 -8.31
CA ASP A 138 14.74 20.46 -6.90
C ASP A 138 13.39 19.75 -6.76
N VAL A 139 12.41 20.09 -7.61
CA VAL A 139 11.11 19.41 -7.64
C VAL A 139 11.27 17.95 -8.09
N VAL A 140 12.01 17.71 -9.18
CA VAL A 140 12.26 16.35 -9.70
C VAL A 140 12.96 15.47 -8.66
N LEU A 141 13.94 16.01 -7.93
CA LEU A 141 14.63 15.29 -6.86
C LEU A 141 13.72 14.97 -5.68
N LYS A 142 12.83 15.91 -5.28
CA LYS A 142 11.81 15.65 -4.25
C LYS A 142 10.86 14.53 -4.67
N VAL A 143 10.40 14.55 -5.92
CA VAL A 143 9.54 13.49 -6.48
C VAL A 143 10.28 12.15 -6.49
N ASN A 144 11.54 12.11 -6.92
CA ASN A 144 12.36 10.90 -6.88
C ASN A 144 12.46 10.32 -5.47
N ARG A 145 12.81 11.16 -4.49
CA ARG A 145 12.94 10.76 -3.09
C ARG A 145 11.63 10.19 -2.55
N GLN A 146 10.49 10.82 -2.84
CA GLN A 146 9.19 10.31 -2.42
C GLN A 146 8.84 9.00 -3.10
N TYR A 147 9.13 8.85 -4.40
CA TYR A 147 8.92 7.61 -5.13
C TYR A 147 9.73 6.46 -4.53
N ILE A 148 11.03 6.66 -4.27
CA ILE A 148 11.88 5.65 -3.63
C ILE A 148 11.35 5.31 -2.23
N ARG A 149 11.01 6.32 -1.42
CA ARG A 149 10.44 6.11 -0.08
C ARG A 149 9.15 5.29 -0.14
N SER A 150 8.25 5.65 -1.05
CA SER A 150 6.97 4.96 -1.21
C SER A 150 7.16 3.53 -1.72
N ALA A 151 8.07 3.30 -2.67
CA ALA A 151 8.35 1.97 -3.21
C ALA A 151 9.08 1.05 -2.23
N ALA A 152 9.91 1.63 -1.34
CA ALA A 152 10.60 0.89 -0.28
C ALA A 152 9.67 0.43 0.86
N GLN A 153 8.56 1.13 1.08
CA GLN A 153 7.60 0.84 2.15
C GLN A 153 6.80 -0.44 1.87
N SER A 154 6.72 -1.32 2.87
CA SER A 154 5.83 -2.49 2.81
C SER A 154 4.37 -2.04 2.78
N ASP A 155 3.54 -2.73 2.00
CA ASP A 155 2.10 -2.47 1.89
C ASP A 155 1.38 -2.49 3.25
N ASP A 156 1.80 -3.36 4.16
CA ASP A 156 1.15 -3.56 5.46
C ASP A 156 1.35 -2.37 6.41
N TYR A 157 2.41 -1.59 6.20
CA TYR A 157 2.75 -0.43 7.04
C TYR A 157 2.46 0.90 6.34
N ARG A 158 1.67 0.90 5.26
CA ARG A 158 1.34 2.13 4.53
C ARG A 158 0.29 2.95 5.26
N THR A 159 0.53 4.25 5.32
CA THR A 159 -0.42 5.25 5.85
C THR A 159 -1.15 6.02 4.74
N GLU A 160 -0.67 5.90 3.50
CA GLU A 160 -1.17 6.59 2.31
C GLU A 160 -1.04 5.69 1.07
N PRO A 161 -1.81 5.95 0.00
CA PRO A 161 -1.68 5.26 -1.28
C PRO A 161 -0.26 5.27 -1.85
N ARG A 162 0.03 4.32 -2.77
CA ARG A 162 1.33 4.25 -3.44
C ARG A 162 1.58 5.50 -4.29
N PHE A 163 2.76 6.08 -4.11
CA PHE A 163 3.26 7.16 -4.97
C PHE A 163 4.14 6.58 -6.08
N GLN A 164 3.73 6.79 -7.32
CA GLN A 164 4.24 6.17 -8.54
C GLN A 164 4.80 7.19 -9.53
N LEU A 165 4.57 8.50 -9.34
CA LEU A 165 5.22 9.53 -10.15
C LEU A 165 6.73 9.52 -9.92
N GLN A 166 7.50 9.50 -11.00
CA GLN A 166 8.96 9.35 -10.97
C GLN A 166 9.67 10.68 -11.19
N GLY A 167 10.81 10.85 -10.52
CA GLY A 167 11.72 11.98 -10.69
C GLY A 167 13.02 11.59 -11.39
N SER A 168 12.95 11.24 -12.67
CA SER A 168 14.10 10.73 -13.44
C SER A 168 14.75 11.79 -14.34
N TYR A 169 15.91 11.47 -14.92
CA TYR A 169 16.53 12.26 -15.99
C TYR A 169 15.57 12.53 -17.16
N ARG A 170 14.71 11.57 -17.50
CA ARG A 170 13.70 11.75 -18.55
C ARG A 170 12.70 12.85 -18.19
N ASN A 171 12.32 12.95 -16.92
CA ASN A 171 11.36 13.96 -16.47
C ASN A 171 11.98 15.36 -16.58
N ILE A 172 13.21 15.57 -16.09
CA ILE A 172 13.86 16.87 -16.21
C ILE A 172 14.12 17.24 -17.67
N ASN A 173 14.53 16.31 -18.53
CA ASN A 173 14.76 16.58 -19.96
C ASN A 173 13.49 17.07 -20.66
N ARG A 174 12.35 16.40 -20.42
CA ARG A 174 11.06 16.80 -21.00
C ARG A 174 10.58 18.15 -20.48
N ILE A 175 10.81 18.46 -19.21
CA ILE A 175 10.46 19.79 -18.66
C ILE A 175 11.40 20.84 -19.26
N ALA A 176 12.70 20.56 -19.34
CA ALA A 176 13.73 21.46 -19.85
C ALA A 176 13.50 21.87 -21.30
N GLU A 177 12.93 21.00 -22.15
CA GLU A 177 12.51 21.35 -23.53
C GLU A 177 11.58 22.57 -23.60
N ARG A 178 10.81 22.83 -22.53
CA ARG A 178 9.81 23.91 -22.47
C ARG A 178 10.29 25.12 -21.66
N VAL A 179 11.43 25.03 -20.98
CA VAL A 179 11.94 26.12 -20.13
C VAL A 179 12.59 27.20 -20.99
N SER A 180 12.22 28.45 -20.74
CA SER A 180 12.75 29.64 -21.43
C SER A 180 13.35 30.63 -20.42
N PRO A 181 14.37 31.43 -20.81
CA PRO A 181 15.02 32.39 -19.91
C PRO A 181 14.07 33.49 -19.38
N ILE A 182 13.04 33.83 -20.15
CA ILE A 182 12.09 34.92 -19.79
C ILE A 182 10.89 34.44 -18.96
N MET A 183 10.83 33.16 -18.60
CA MET A 183 9.72 32.61 -17.83
C MET A 183 9.63 33.23 -16.44
N ASN A 184 8.40 33.55 -16.03
CA ASN A 184 8.14 33.92 -14.64
C ASN A 184 7.96 32.67 -13.75
N PRO A 185 8.00 32.81 -12.41
CA PRO A 185 7.85 31.68 -11.49
C PRO A 185 6.54 30.91 -11.66
N GLN A 186 5.42 31.58 -11.95
CA GLN A 186 4.12 30.93 -12.11
C GLN A 186 4.04 30.07 -13.39
N GLU A 187 4.59 30.57 -14.50
CA GLU A 187 4.72 29.83 -15.76
C GLU A 187 5.60 28.59 -15.59
N LEU A 188 6.70 28.72 -14.85
CA LEU A 188 7.59 27.60 -14.55
C LEU A 188 6.88 26.52 -13.73
N GLU A 189 6.19 26.90 -12.65
CA GLU A 189 5.42 25.96 -11.84
C GLU A 189 4.31 25.28 -12.65
N THR A 190 3.66 26.03 -13.56
CA THR A 190 2.66 25.46 -14.48
C THR A 190 3.29 24.44 -15.42
N ALA A 191 4.47 24.72 -16.00
CA ALA A 191 5.17 23.80 -16.89
C ALA A 191 5.58 22.50 -16.15
N ILE A 192 6.04 22.61 -14.91
CA ILE A 192 6.35 21.46 -14.04
C ILE A 192 5.09 20.66 -13.76
N TYR A 193 4.02 21.31 -13.29
CA TYR A 193 2.75 20.67 -12.95
C TYR A 193 2.16 19.94 -14.16
N SER A 194 2.04 20.61 -15.31
CA SER A 194 1.52 20.00 -16.53
C SER A 194 2.35 18.78 -16.97
N SER A 195 3.67 18.77 -16.72
CA SER A 195 4.46 17.58 -17.02
C SER A 195 4.08 16.39 -16.12
N TYR A 196 3.87 16.60 -14.83
CA TYR A 196 3.49 15.53 -13.90
C TYR A 196 2.02 15.12 -14.02
N GLU A 197 1.14 16.05 -14.41
CA GLU A 197 -0.24 15.76 -14.77
C GLU A 197 -0.32 14.79 -15.94
N ASN A 198 0.47 15.02 -16.99
CA ASN A 198 0.57 14.09 -18.12
C ASN A 198 1.09 12.70 -17.71
N ASP A 199 2.05 12.63 -16.79
CA ASP A 199 2.53 11.34 -16.26
C ASP A 199 1.44 10.63 -15.46
N ALA A 200 0.72 11.36 -14.60
CA ALA A 200 -0.33 10.81 -13.76
C ALA A 200 -1.49 10.21 -14.56
N GLN A 201 -1.81 10.75 -15.75
CA GLN A 201 -2.84 10.19 -16.63
C GLN A 201 -2.59 8.72 -16.98
N THR A 202 -1.32 8.31 -17.05
CA THR A 202 -0.95 6.91 -17.33
C THR A 202 -1.23 5.96 -16.15
N LEU A 203 -1.41 6.49 -14.94
CA LEU A 203 -1.64 5.73 -13.73
C LEU A 203 -3.12 5.31 -13.54
N THR A 204 -4.02 5.73 -14.43
CA THR A 204 -5.45 5.39 -14.39
C THR A 204 -6.10 5.72 -13.04
N SER A 205 -6.45 4.72 -12.22
CA SER A 205 -7.04 4.90 -10.89
C SER A 205 -6.10 5.54 -9.87
N GLY A 206 -4.78 5.47 -10.07
CA GLY A 206 -3.80 6.09 -9.17
C GLY A 206 -3.60 7.59 -9.38
N ALA A 207 -4.14 8.17 -10.45
CA ALA A 207 -3.82 9.53 -10.90
C ALA A 207 -4.12 10.60 -9.85
N GLU A 208 -5.34 10.60 -9.30
CA GLU A 208 -5.79 11.61 -8.31
C GLU A 208 -4.89 11.61 -7.07
N SER A 209 -4.71 10.44 -6.44
CA SER A 209 -3.88 10.31 -5.24
C SER A 209 -2.42 10.72 -5.47
N ASN A 210 -1.88 10.44 -6.66
CA ASN A 210 -0.51 10.79 -7.02
C ASN A 210 -0.33 12.29 -7.26
N LEU A 211 -1.30 12.95 -7.91
CA LEU A 211 -1.25 14.39 -8.12
C LEU A 211 -1.44 15.17 -6.83
N LEU A 212 -2.34 14.74 -5.95
CA LEU A 212 -2.52 15.36 -4.64
C LEU A 212 -1.25 15.21 -3.80
N LYS A 213 -0.63 14.03 -3.79
CA LYS A 213 0.65 13.83 -3.11
C LYS A 213 1.76 14.70 -3.73
N PHE A 214 1.81 14.81 -5.05
CA PHE A 214 2.76 15.70 -5.73
C PHE A 214 2.58 17.17 -5.30
N LYS A 215 1.34 17.67 -5.27
CA LYS A 215 1.03 19.03 -4.79
C LYS A 215 1.38 19.21 -3.31
N GLU A 216 1.20 18.18 -2.48
CA GLU A 216 1.64 18.19 -1.08
C GLU A 216 3.17 18.39 -0.98
N LEU A 217 3.95 17.64 -1.77
CA LEU A 217 5.43 17.76 -1.80
C LEU A 217 5.89 19.12 -2.33
N ALA A 218 5.15 19.69 -3.29
CA ALA A 218 5.42 20.99 -3.88
C ALA A 218 4.95 22.15 -2.99
N ALA A 219 4.20 21.87 -1.91
CA ALA A 219 3.54 22.86 -1.05
C ALA A 219 2.56 23.77 -1.82
N THR A 220 1.82 23.20 -2.79
CA THR A 220 0.89 23.92 -3.68
C THR A 220 -0.56 23.42 -3.58
N LEU A 221 -0.88 22.62 -2.56
CA LEU A 221 -2.26 22.18 -2.30
C LEU A 221 -3.17 23.35 -2.00
N THR A 222 -4.35 23.37 -2.63
CA THR A 222 -5.44 24.24 -2.19
C THR A 222 -6.12 23.67 -0.93
N PRO A 223 -6.88 24.47 -0.16
CA PRO A 223 -7.61 23.97 1.01
C PRO A 223 -8.59 22.83 0.68
N GLU A 224 -9.23 22.91 -0.49
CA GLU A 224 -10.15 21.87 -0.99
C GLU A 224 -9.39 20.58 -1.31
N GLU A 225 -8.25 20.70 -1.99
CA GLU A 225 -7.39 19.56 -2.33
C GLU A 225 -6.77 18.91 -1.09
N ALA A 226 -6.39 19.69 -0.09
CA ALA A 226 -5.89 19.19 1.18
C ALA A 226 -6.95 18.35 1.90
N THR A 227 -8.20 18.84 1.93
CA THR A 227 -9.34 18.10 2.49
C THR A 227 -9.56 16.79 1.73
N ARG A 228 -9.57 16.85 0.39
CA ARG A 228 -9.72 15.67 -0.47
C ARG A 228 -8.59 14.66 -0.27
N TRP A 229 -7.37 15.12 -0.07
CA TRP A 229 -6.22 14.27 0.18
C TRP A 229 -6.33 13.54 1.52
N GLU A 230 -6.79 14.22 2.58
CA GLU A 230 -7.06 13.58 3.87
C GLU A 230 -8.17 12.53 3.80
N GLU A 231 -9.24 12.79 3.05
CA GLU A 231 -10.30 11.80 2.80
C GLU A 231 -9.76 10.53 2.13
N ILE A 232 -8.90 10.69 1.13
CA ILE A 232 -8.27 9.58 0.42
C ILE A 232 -7.36 8.79 1.38
N LYS A 233 -6.52 9.45 2.19
CA LYS A 233 -5.68 8.78 3.19
C LYS A 233 -6.51 8.05 4.25
N LYS A 234 -7.62 8.63 4.70
CA LYS A 234 -8.55 7.98 5.65
C LYS A 234 -9.17 6.73 5.04
N THR A 235 -9.71 6.83 3.83
CA THR A 235 -10.34 5.72 3.10
C THR A 235 -9.32 4.62 2.83
N PHE A 236 -8.09 4.97 2.45
CA PHE A 236 -7.00 4.02 2.23
C PHE A 236 -6.66 3.24 3.49
N ARG A 237 -6.47 3.92 4.63
CA ARG A 237 -6.20 3.27 5.92
C ARG A 237 -7.34 2.35 6.35
N GLN A 238 -8.59 2.73 6.11
CA GLN A 238 -9.74 1.88 6.38
C GLN A 238 -9.72 0.64 5.49
N ASN A 239 -9.52 0.79 4.18
CA ASN A 239 -9.42 -0.34 3.26
C ASN A 239 -8.25 -1.27 3.57
N LEU A 240 -7.12 -0.73 4.05
CA LEU A 240 -5.97 -1.52 4.48
C LEU A 240 -6.30 -2.41 5.67
N LYS A 241 -7.09 -1.92 6.64
CA LYS A 241 -7.58 -2.73 7.78
C LYS A 241 -8.54 -3.84 7.35
N MET A 242 -9.28 -3.61 6.27
CA MET A 242 -10.18 -4.61 5.68
C MET A 242 -9.46 -5.60 4.76
N ARG A 243 -8.17 -5.39 4.47
CA ARG A 243 -7.40 -6.19 3.52
C ARG A 243 -7.15 -7.58 4.10
N GLY A 244 -7.54 -8.62 3.37
CA GLY A 244 -7.47 -10.02 3.82
C GLY A 244 -8.79 -10.58 4.34
N ILE A 245 -9.83 -9.74 4.48
CA ILE A 245 -11.21 -10.19 4.76
C ILE A 245 -11.93 -10.41 3.43
N ASP A 246 -12.39 -11.63 3.20
CA ASP A 246 -13.15 -11.98 2.01
C ASP A 246 -14.46 -11.18 1.98
N PRO A 247 -14.89 -10.57 0.85
CA PRO A 247 -16.16 -9.85 0.75
C PRO A 247 -17.40 -10.67 1.20
N GLY A 248 -17.32 -12.01 1.14
CA GLY A 248 -18.34 -12.92 1.65
C GLY A 248 -18.30 -13.15 3.17
N ASP A 249 -17.20 -12.80 3.84
CA ASP A 249 -17.01 -13.03 5.27
C ASP A 249 -17.54 -11.85 6.10
N LYS A 250 -18.85 -11.87 6.34
CA LYS A 250 -19.54 -10.92 7.23
C LYS A 250 -18.95 -10.90 8.64
N PHE A 251 -18.28 -11.97 9.07
CA PHE A 251 -17.70 -12.06 10.41
C PHE A 251 -16.37 -11.30 10.50
N GLY A 252 -15.48 -11.48 9.54
CA GLY A 252 -14.27 -10.66 9.41
C GLY A 252 -14.58 -9.16 9.30
N GLN A 253 -15.66 -8.80 8.59
CA GLN A 253 -16.10 -7.41 8.49
C GLN A 253 -16.51 -6.82 9.86
N VAL A 254 -17.19 -7.61 10.70
CA VAL A 254 -17.55 -7.18 12.07
C VAL A 254 -16.31 -7.03 12.95
N ILE A 255 -15.35 -7.95 12.87
CA ILE A 255 -14.07 -7.86 13.61
C ILE A 255 -13.32 -6.59 13.22
N ALA A 256 -13.20 -6.30 11.93
CA ALA A 256 -12.54 -5.08 11.48
C ALA A 256 -13.29 -3.80 11.90
N GLN A 257 -14.63 -3.81 11.87
CA GLN A 257 -15.44 -2.69 12.34
C GLN A 257 -15.28 -2.46 13.86
N MET A 258 -15.11 -3.53 14.65
CA MET A 258 -14.80 -3.43 16.09
C MET A 258 -13.38 -2.93 16.35
N GLY A 259 -12.40 -3.26 15.49
CA GLY A 259 -11.07 -2.67 15.52
C GLY A 259 -11.11 -1.15 15.28
N VAL A 260 -11.86 -0.71 14.25
CA VAL A 260 -12.10 0.73 14.00
C VAL A 260 -12.77 1.43 15.19
N PHE A 261 -13.68 0.75 15.88
CA PHE A 261 -14.31 1.28 17.10
C PHE A 261 -13.31 1.41 18.26
N SER A 262 -12.42 0.43 18.45
CA SER A 262 -11.34 0.50 19.43
C SER A 262 -10.42 1.70 19.18
N ASP A 263 -10.02 1.91 17.93
CA ASP A 263 -9.18 3.06 17.56
C ASP A 263 -9.90 4.40 17.80
N GLY A 264 -11.22 4.43 17.60
CA GLY A 264 -12.04 5.61 17.91
C GLY A 264 -12.05 5.94 19.41
N LEU A 265 -12.07 4.92 20.27
CA LEU A 265 -11.98 5.09 21.72
C LEU A 265 -10.59 5.58 22.15
N ASP A 266 -9.52 5.08 21.51
CA ASP A 266 -8.15 5.58 21.72
C ASP A 266 -8.04 7.07 21.34
N ALA A 267 -8.61 7.48 20.20
CA ALA A 267 -8.62 8.88 19.78
C ALA A 267 -9.40 9.79 20.74
N ILE A 268 -10.53 9.30 21.29
CA ILE A 268 -11.29 10.01 22.31
C ILE A 268 -10.47 10.14 23.60
N ARG A 269 -9.79 9.06 24.03
CA ARG A 269 -8.89 9.10 25.19
C ARG A 269 -7.83 10.17 25.01
N ASP A 270 -7.15 10.19 23.86
CA ASP A 270 -6.07 11.13 23.59
C ASP A 270 -6.58 12.58 23.51
N ALA A 271 -7.75 12.81 22.90
CA ALA A 271 -8.40 14.12 22.85
C ALA A 271 -8.81 14.64 24.24
N VAL A 272 -9.35 13.77 25.10
CA VAL A 272 -9.69 14.10 26.49
C VAL A 272 -8.43 14.39 27.31
N VAL A 273 -7.36 13.61 27.13
CA VAL A 273 -6.05 13.87 27.79
C VAL A 273 -5.50 15.23 27.38
N HIS A 274 -5.53 15.56 26.09
CA HIS A 274 -5.06 16.85 25.60
C HIS A 274 -5.93 18.03 26.02
N GLY A 275 -7.27 17.89 25.97
CA GLY A 275 -8.20 18.95 26.40
C GLY A 275 -8.07 19.27 27.89
N VAL A 276 -7.90 18.25 28.73
CA VAL A 276 -7.70 18.41 30.18
C VAL A 276 -6.35 19.05 30.50
N ALA A 277 -5.28 18.66 29.81
CA ALA A 277 -3.97 19.30 29.99
C ALA A 277 -3.99 20.80 29.63
N GLN A 278 -4.96 21.21 28.81
CA GLN A 278 -5.15 22.59 28.38
C GLN A 278 -6.07 23.37 29.33
N LEU A 279 -7.03 22.69 29.99
CA LEU A 279 -7.91 23.26 31.03
C LEU A 279 -7.20 23.38 32.40
N ALA A 280 -6.32 22.44 32.75
CA ALA A 280 -5.48 22.48 33.95
C ALA A 280 -4.39 23.58 33.92
N ALA A 281 -4.36 24.40 32.86
CA ALA A 281 -3.50 25.57 32.77
C ALA A 281 -4.22 26.86 33.23
N ASP A 282 -5.54 26.83 33.48
CA ASP A 282 -6.32 27.93 34.02
C ASP A 282 -6.63 27.69 35.52
N ASP A 283 -6.15 28.60 36.37
CA ASP A 283 -6.05 28.57 37.84
C ASP A 283 -7.39 28.37 38.61
N GLN A 284 -7.89 27.12 38.77
CA GLN A 284 -8.96 26.78 39.74
C GLN A 284 -8.71 25.47 40.52
N ALA A 285 -7.93 25.57 41.60
CA ALA A 285 -7.36 24.45 42.36
C ALA A 285 -8.34 23.58 43.21
N GLU A 286 -9.58 24.01 43.45
CA GLU A 286 -10.55 23.22 44.25
C GLU A 286 -11.49 22.35 43.40
N GLU A 287 -11.85 22.77 42.18
CA GLU A 287 -12.58 21.94 41.20
C GLU A 287 -11.64 21.00 40.43
N GLU A 288 -10.36 21.36 40.28
CA GLU A 288 -9.31 20.53 39.68
C GLU A 288 -9.21 19.13 40.29
N ALA A 289 -9.22 19.00 41.62
CA ALA A 289 -9.01 17.70 42.28
C ALA A 289 -10.21 16.75 42.09
N ALA A 290 -11.43 17.28 42.02
CA ALA A 290 -12.64 16.50 41.78
C ALA A 290 -12.76 16.08 40.31
N LEU A 291 -12.44 16.99 39.38
CA LEU A 291 -12.39 16.73 37.95
C LEU A 291 -11.29 15.71 37.62
N GLU A 292 -10.09 15.88 38.17
CA GLU A 292 -8.93 14.99 37.97
C GLU A 292 -9.19 13.58 38.53
N GLY A 293 -9.89 13.47 39.67
CA GLY A 293 -10.34 12.20 40.25
C GLY A 293 -11.36 11.46 39.38
N ARG A 294 -12.31 12.17 38.78
CA ARG A 294 -13.30 11.59 37.85
C ARG A 294 -12.68 11.24 36.49
N LEU A 295 -11.71 12.03 36.03
CA LEU A 295 -10.96 11.79 34.80
C LEU A 295 -10.02 10.59 34.92
N THR A 296 -9.37 10.40 36.07
CA THR A 296 -8.59 9.19 36.34
C THR A 296 -9.47 7.95 36.39
N ALA A 297 -10.67 8.05 36.98
CA ALA A 297 -11.66 6.96 36.94
C ALA A 297 -12.17 6.68 35.51
N PHE A 298 -12.43 7.72 34.72
CA PHE A 298 -12.85 7.59 33.32
C PHE A 298 -11.75 6.96 32.45
N ARG A 299 -10.47 7.33 32.65
CA ARG A 299 -9.32 6.70 31.99
C ARG A 299 -9.23 5.22 32.34
N ALA A 300 -9.34 4.87 33.62
CA ALA A 300 -9.31 3.48 34.06
C ALA A 300 -10.46 2.64 33.46
N ASP A 301 -11.64 3.23 33.33
CA ASP A 301 -12.80 2.58 32.69
C ASP A 301 -12.60 2.40 31.18
N LEU A 302 -12.01 3.39 30.49
CA LEU A 302 -11.65 3.28 29.06
C LEU A 302 -10.58 2.22 28.84
N ASP A 303 -9.55 2.18 29.68
CA ASP A 303 -8.49 1.16 29.60
C ASP A 303 -9.06 -0.25 29.83
N ALA A 304 -9.97 -0.40 30.80
CA ALA A 304 -10.65 -1.66 31.06
C ALA A 304 -11.55 -2.08 29.88
N LEU A 305 -12.23 -1.13 29.25
CA LEU A 305 -13.08 -1.39 28.09
C LEU A 305 -12.25 -1.75 26.85
N GLN A 306 -11.11 -1.08 26.64
CA GLN A 306 -10.16 -1.41 25.58
C GLN A 306 -9.59 -2.81 25.79
N GLN A 307 -9.11 -3.14 26.98
CA GLN A 307 -8.60 -4.49 27.29
C GLN A 307 -9.66 -5.58 27.09
N SER A 308 -10.91 -5.31 27.48
CA SER A 308 -12.05 -6.21 27.26
C SER A 308 -12.33 -6.42 25.76
N LEU A 309 -12.31 -5.33 24.96
CA LEU A 309 -12.50 -5.39 23.51
C LEU A 309 -11.36 -6.12 22.81
N THR A 310 -10.11 -5.78 23.11
CA THR A 310 -8.93 -6.41 22.50
C THR A 310 -8.86 -7.89 22.85
N GLY A 311 -9.14 -8.24 24.11
CA GLY A 311 -9.23 -9.65 24.54
C GLY A 311 -10.36 -10.41 23.84
N GLY A 312 -11.54 -9.80 23.72
CA GLY A 312 -12.67 -10.37 22.97
C GLY A 312 -12.39 -10.56 21.48
N LEU A 313 -11.72 -9.59 20.84
CA LEU A 313 -11.32 -9.67 19.44
C LEU A 313 -10.28 -10.76 19.18
N ALA A 314 -9.29 -10.89 20.07
CA ALA A 314 -8.28 -11.95 19.97
C ALA A 314 -8.90 -13.35 20.07
N GLU A 315 -9.91 -13.53 20.94
CA GLU A 315 -10.63 -14.79 21.07
C GLU A 315 -11.52 -15.08 19.86
N LEU A 316 -12.23 -14.08 19.34
CA LEU A 316 -13.03 -14.21 18.11
C LEU A 316 -12.16 -14.54 16.89
N GLN A 317 -10.97 -13.95 16.78
CA GLN A 317 -10.03 -14.21 15.70
C GLN A 317 -9.48 -15.65 15.77
N ARG A 318 -9.10 -16.12 16.98
CA ARG A 318 -8.72 -17.53 17.18
C ARG A 318 -9.83 -18.50 16.76
N LEU A 319 -11.08 -18.19 17.10
CA LEU A 319 -12.24 -19.02 16.72
C LEU A 319 -12.50 -19.00 15.21
N HIS A 320 -12.25 -17.87 14.54
CA HIS A 320 -12.33 -17.77 13.08
C HIS A 320 -11.24 -18.60 12.39
N GLU A 321 -9.99 -18.47 12.83
CA GLU A 321 -8.86 -19.27 12.33
C GLU A 321 -9.08 -20.78 12.56
N ALA A 322 -9.66 -21.16 13.71
CA ALA A 322 -10.05 -22.55 13.98
C ALA A 322 -11.16 -23.07 13.06
N LYS A 323 -12.10 -22.21 12.63
CA LYS A 323 -13.15 -22.54 11.65
C LYS A 323 -12.59 -22.66 10.22
N ALA A 324 -11.60 -21.85 9.86
CA ALA A 324 -10.89 -21.94 8.58
C ALA A 324 -9.99 -23.19 8.48
N ALA A 325 -9.56 -23.73 9.63
CA ALA A 325 -8.78 -24.97 9.72
C ALA A 325 -9.60 -26.26 9.50
N ILE A 326 -10.92 -26.17 9.29
CA ILE A 326 -11.75 -27.32 8.91
C ILE A 326 -11.48 -27.64 7.42
N PRO A 327 -10.88 -28.79 7.06
CA PRO A 327 -10.57 -29.10 5.67
C PRO A 327 -11.85 -29.21 4.83
N ALA A 328 -11.84 -28.63 3.62
CA ALA A 328 -12.93 -28.72 2.65
C ALA A 328 -13.22 -30.17 2.16
N GLU A 329 -12.38 -31.14 2.54
CA GLU A 329 -12.51 -32.55 2.21
C GLU A 329 -13.03 -33.37 3.40
N MET A 330 -14.31 -33.19 3.74
CA MET A 330 -15.06 -34.26 4.40
C MET A 330 -16.10 -34.79 3.41
N LYS A 331 -15.64 -35.21 2.22
CA LYS A 331 -16.42 -36.12 1.38
C LYS A 331 -16.47 -37.44 2.11
N ALA A 332 -17.62 -37.77 2.69
CA ALA A 332 -17.88 -39.09 3.23
C ALA A 332 -17.50 -40.14 2.19
N THR A 333 -16.39 -40.84 2.42
CA THR A 333 -15.94 -41.92 1.54
C THR A 333 -16.76 -43.14 1.93
N PHE A 334 -17.78 -43.47 1.14
CA PHE A 334 -18.47 -44.75 1.27
C PHE A 334 -17.44 -45.86 1.05
N SER A 335 -17.48 -46.92 1.87
CA SER A 335 -16.62 -48.08 1.62
C SER A 335 -16.93 -48.66 0.23
N PRO A 336 -15.95 -49.29 -0.45
CA PRO A 336 -16.16 -49.90 -1.76
C PRO A 336 -17.38 -50.84 -1.79
N GLU A 337 -17.59 -51.63 -0.72
CA GLU A 337 -18.76 -52.48 -0.54
C GLU A 337 -20.07 -51.69 -0.47
N ALA A 338 -20.10 -50.54 0.21
CA ALA A 338 -21.30 -49.70 0.29
C ALA A 338 -21.65 -49.08 -1.07
N ILE A 339 -20.64 -48.68 -1.85
CA ILE A 339 -20.83 -48.17 -3.22
C ILE A 339 -21.37 -49.28 -4.14
N GLU A 340 -20.81 -50.48 -4.05
CA GLU A 340 -21.23 -51.63 -4.84
C GLU A 340 -22.66 -52.08 -4.50
N THR A 341 -23.02 -52.06 -3.22
CA THR A 341 -24.38 -52.38 -2.75
C THR A 341 -25.40 -51.34 -3.25
N LEU A 342 -25.04 -50.05 -3.22
CA LEU A 342 -25.88 -48.97 -3.74
C LEU A 342 -26.03 -49.03 -5.26
N ALA A 343 -24.96 -49.37 -5.98
CA ALA A 343 -25.01 -49.59 -7.42
C ALA A 343 -25.93 -50.77 -7.78
N HIS A 344 -25.81 -51.89 -7.05
CA HIS A 344 -26.69 -53.05 -7.25
C HIS A 344 -28.17 -52.71 -6.97
N TRP A 345 -28.46 -51.92 -5.94
CA TRP A 345 -29.82 -51.45 -5.65
C TRP A 345 -30.36 -50.53 -6.74
N ALA A 346 -29.53 -49.61 -7.27
CA ALA A 346 -29.91 -48.74 -8.36
C ALA A 346 -30.20 -49.52 -9.66
N GLU A 347 -29.48 -50.61 -9.90
CA GLU A 347 -29.71 -51.50 -11.05
C GLU A 347 -31.03 -52.29 -10.91
N GLN A 348 -31.30 -52.82 -9.70
CA GLN A 348 -32.57 -53.52 -9.40
C GLN A 348 -33.78 -52.59 -9.51
N LEU A 349 -33.67 -51.34 -9.02
CA LEU A 349 -34.72 -50.34 -9.15
C LEU A 349 -34.96 -49.97 -10.62
N ARG A 350 -33.89 -49.82 -11.42
CA ARG A 350 -34.00 -49.60 -12.86
C ARG A 350 -34.70 -50.76 -13.57
N GLY A 351 -34.35 -52.00 -13.23
CA GLY A 351 -35.01 -53.21 -13.74
C GLY A 351 -36.50 -53.28 -13.36
N ALA A 352 -36.85 -52.90 -12.12
CA ALA A 352 -38.23 -52.86 -11.65
C ALA A 352 -39.07 -51.77 -12.33
N THR A 353 -38.46 -50.63 -12.69
CA THR A 353 -39.14 -49.56 -13.45
C THR A 353 -39.26 -49.84 -14.95
N ALA A 354 -38.40 -50.70 -15.52
CA ALA A 354 -38.43 -51.06 -16.94
C ALA A 354 -39.44 -52.18 -17.25
N ALA A 355 -39.81 -53.02 -16.27
CA ALA A 355 -40.80 -54.09 -16.40
C ALA A 355 -42.25 -53.63 -16.14
N GLY A 356 -42.59 -52.41 -16.56
CA GLY A 356 -43.94 -51.87 -16.47
C GLY A 356 -44.90 -52.43 -17.54
N GLN A 357 -45.22 -53.72 -17.48
CA GLN A 357 -46.45 -54.27 -18.08
C GLN A 357 -47.07 -55.35 -17.18
N GLY A 358 -48.16 -54.97 -16.51
CA GLY A 358 -49.29 -55.83 -16.14
C GLY A 358 -49.03 -57.06 -15.27
N SER A 359 -49.18 -56.93 -13.96
CA SER A 359 -50.02 -57.86 -13.17
C SER A 359 -50.18 -57.38 -11.73
N ASP A 360 -51.41 -57.51 -11.23
CA ASP A 360 -51.91 -57.16 -9.92
C ASP A 360 -51.12 -57.87 -8.79
N HIS A 361 -50.09 -57.21 -8.26
CA HIS A 361 -49.34 -57.69 -7.10
C HIS A 361 -49.53 -56.72 -5.94
N LYS A 362 -50.21 -57.20 -4.90
CA LYS A 362 -50.39 -56.53 -3.61
C LYS A 362 -49.01 -56.39 -2.94
N ILE A 363 -48.44 -55.19 -2.96
CA ILE A 363 -47.15 -54.89 -2.33
C ILE A 363 -47.36 -54.75 -0.82
N GLU A 364 -47.00 -55.78 -0.06
CA GLU A 364 -46.93 -55.71 1.40
C GLU A 364 -45.54 -55.19 1.81
N ILE A 365 -45.44 -53.89 2.11
CA ILE A 365 -44.19 -53.22 2.48
C ILE A 365 -43.80 -53.65 3.90
N THR A 366 -42.94 -54.66 4.03
CA THR A 366 -42.30 -54.98 5.31
C THR A 366 -41.06 -54.08 5.49
N ASN A 367 -41.24 -52.97 6.20
CA ASN A 367 -40.17 -52.02 6.48
C ASN A 367 -39.20 -52.60 7.53
N ARG A 368 -38.12 -53.26 7.09
CA ARG A 368 -36.96 -53.54 7.94
C ARG A 368 -35.73 -52.90 7.32
N ILE A 369 -35.31 -51.78 7.90
CA ILE A 369 -34.06 -51.10 7.58
C ILE A 369 -32.91 -52.11 7.79
N PRO A 370 -32.11 -52.41 6.74
CA PRO A 370 -30.96 -53.30 6.85
C PRO A 370 -30.02 -52.87 7.98
N ARG A 371 -29.53 -53.82 8.78
CA ARG A 371 -28.65 -53.55 9.93
C ARG A 371 -27.40 -52.75 9.56
N THR A 372 -26.93 -52.89 8.32
CA THR A 372 -25.80 -52.14 7.73
C THR A 372 -26.12 -50.66 7.59
N ILE A 373 -27.31 -50.30 7.11
CA ILE A 373 -27.75 -48.89 7.02
C ILE A 373 -27.92 -48.30 8.43
N LEU A 374 -28.41 -49.10 9.38
CA LEU A 374 -28.53 -48.71 10.78
C LEU A 374 -27.16 -48.43 11.43
N ALA A 375 -26.13 -49.20 11.08
CA ALA A 375 -24.76 -48.98 11.56
C ALA A 375 -24.16 -47.69 10.97
N VAL A 376 -24.35 -47.45 9.67
CA VAL A 376 -23.88 -46.23 8.99
C VAL A 376 -24.57 -44.99 9.56
N ILE A 377 -25.89 -45.01 9.73
CA ILE A 377 -26.64 -43.90 10.33
C ILE A 377 -26.16 -43.62 11.77
N ARG A 378 -25.84 -44.67 12.54
CA ARG A 378 -25.37 -44.52 13.93
C ARG A 378 -23.95 -43.95 14.02
N GLU A 379 -23.04 -44.34 13.12
CA GLU A 379 -21.71 -43.73 12.97
C GLU A 379 -21.81 -42.25 12.55
N GLN A 380 -22.68 -41.94 11.58
CA GLN A 380 -22.92 -40.56 11.14
C GLN A 380 -23.51 -39.68 12.26
N PHE A 381 -24.38 -40.23 13.11
CA PHE A 381 -24.94 -39.50 14.25
C PHE A 381 -23.89 -39.19 15.32
N LYS A 382 -22.94 -40.11 15.57
CA LYS A 382 -21.82 -39.88 16.50
C LYS A 382 -20.86 -38.79 15.99
N LEU A 383 -20.55 -38.80 14.70
CA LEU A 383 -19.74 -37.75 14.07
C LEU A 383 -20.42 -36.38 14.19
N MET A 384 -21.73 -36.30 13.87
CA MET A 384 -22.54 -35.11 14.10
C MET A 384 -22.47 -34.64 15.55
N GLN A 385 -22.65 -35.55 16.51
CA GLN A 385 -22.64 -35.22 17.93
C GLN A 385 -21.28 -34.69 18.40
N SER A 386 -20.18 -35.20 17.84
CA SER A 386 -18.82 -34.74 18.18
C SER A 386 -18.52 -33.29 17.76
N TRP A 387 -19.23 -32.76 16.76
CA TRP A 387 -19.09 -31.36 16.32
C TRP A 387 -20.23 -30.45 16.78
N LEU A 388 -21.44 -30.98 16.96
CA LEU A 388 -22.58 -30.20 17.47
C LEU A 388 -22.38 -29.76 18.92
N VAL A 389 -21.79 -30.60 19.77
CA VAL A 389 -21.57 -30.27 21.18
C VAL A 389 -20.59 -29.10 21.35
N PRO A 390 -19.40 -29.10 20.72
CA PRO A 390 -18.50 -27.95 20.74
C PRO A 390 -19.12 -26.67 20.14
N LEU A 391 -19.90 -26.81 19.05
CA LEU A 391 -20.60 -25.67 18.43
C LEU A 391 -21.68 -25.07 19.34
N MET A 392 -22.42 -25.91 20.07
CA MET A 392 -23.43 -25.45 21.03
C MET A 392 -22.81 -24.80 22.27
N GLU A 393 -21.71 -25.37 22.78
CA GLU A 393 -20.96 -24.79 23.90
C GLU A 393 -20.31 -23.45 23.50
N SER A 394 -19.75 -23.38 22.29
CA SER A 394 -19.26 -22.14 21.69
C SER A 394 -20.37 -21.09 21.57
N SER A 395 -21.55 -21.46 21.07
CA SER A 395 -22.69 -20.56 20.89
C SER A 395 -23.25 -20.03 22.23
N GLN A 396 -23.29 -20.87 23.28
CA GLN A 396 -23.70 -20.41 24.61
C GLN A 396 -22.66 -19.48 25.27
N SER A 397 -21.37 -19.65 24.98
CA SER A 397 -20.34 -18.72 25.45
C SER A 397 -20.47 -17.34 24.79
N GLN A 398 -20.84 -17.31 23.49
CA GLN A 398 -21.04 -16.08 22.72
C GLN A 398 -22.16 -15.20 23.29
N ASP A 399 -23.30 -15.80 23.66
CA ASP A 399 -24.41 -15.06 24.27
C ASP A 399 -24.03 -14.40 25.60
N LYS A 400 -23.23 -15.09 26.42
CA LYS A 400 -22.75 -14.56 27.70
C LYS A 400 -21.76 -13.40 27.49
N GLN A 401 -20.83 -13.54 26.55
CA GLN A 401 -19.85 -12.49 26.23
C GLN A 401 -20.50 -11.25 25.61
N LEU A 402 -21.44 -11.43 24.67
CA LEU A 402 -22.20 -10.31 24.07
C LEU A 402 -23.07 -9.59 25.11
N THR A 403 -23.66 -10.33 26.06
CA THR A 403 -24.43 -9.74 27.16
C THR A 403 -23.55 -8.94 28.12
N ALA A 404 -22.35 -9.45 28.44
CA ALA A 404 -21.37 -8.75 29.27
C ALA A 404 -20.86 -7.46 28.60
N LEU A 405 -20.51 -7.53 27.31
CA LEU A 405 -20.09 -6.38 26.51
C LEU A 405 -21.18 -5.32 26.43
N ARG A 406 -22.44 -5.72 26.18
CA ARG A 406 -23.59 -4.82 26.16
C ARG A 406 -23.78 -4.09 27.50
N LYS A 407 -23.56 -4.79 28.61
CA LYS A 407 -23.65 -4.20 29.95
C LYS A 407 -22.56 -3.15 30.16
N GLN A 408 -21.31 -3.47 29.80
CA GLN A 408 -20.17 -2.54 29.88
C GLN A 408 -20.38 -1.30 29.01
N LEU A 409 -20.86 -1.49 27.77
CA LEU A 409 -21.12 -0.41 26.82
C LEU A 409 -22.21 0.55 27.32
N ASN A 410 -23.28 0.03 27.91
CA ASN A 410 -24.34 0.84 28.50
C ASN A 410 -23.85 1.64 29.72
N THR A 411 -22.98 1.05 30.54
CA THR A 411 -22.38 1.76 31.68
C THR A 411 -21.47 2.89 31.21
N ALA A 412 -20.63 2.65 30.19
CA ALA A 412 -19.78 3.69 29.62
C ALA A 412 -20.59 4.83 28.99
N LEU A 413 -21.65 4.51 28.23
CA LEU A 413 -22.55 5.50 27.64
C LEU A 413 -23.29 6.36 28.66
N SER A 414 -23.66 5.80 29.81
CA SER A 414 -24.29 6.56 30.90
C SER A 414 -23.31 7.60 31.46
N LYS A 415 -22.09 7.17 31.80
CA LYS A 415 -21.07 8.07 32.35
C LYS A 415 -20.66 9.16 31.37
N TYR A 416 -20.60 8.85 30.08
CA TYR A 416 -20.32 9.83 29.04
C TYR A 416 -21.40 10.93 28.98
N LYS A 417 -22.68 10.58 29.15
CA LYS A 417 -23.76 11.56 29.23
C LYS A 417 -23.67 12.42 30.50
N ASP A 418 -23.28 11.82 31.62
CA ASP A 418 -23.11 12.54 32.87
C ASP A 418 -21.98 13.59 32.76
N VAL A 419 -20.86 13.23 32.11
CA VAL A 419 -19.75 14.15 31.84
C VAL A 419 -20.13 15.25 30.83
N LEU A 420 -20.88 14.92 29.78
CA LEU A 420 -21.37 15.91 28.81
C LEU A 420 -22.33 16.92 29.44
N GLY A 421 -23.22 16.47 30.33
CA GLY A 421 -24.19 17.36 30.99
C GLY A 421 -23.52 18.41 31.88
N GLU A 422 -22.45 18.05 32.57
CA GLU A 422 -21.71 18.99 33.41
C GLU A 422 -20.87 19.99 32.59
N LEU A 423 -20.29 19.55 31.46
CA LEU A 423 -19.60 20.46 30.54
C LEU A 423 -20.55 21.46 29.85
N ASP A 424 -21.81 21.08 29.63
CA ASP A 424 -22.86 21.98 29.13
C ASP A 424 -23.40 22.92 30.22
N ASP A 425 -23.31 22.55 31.50
CA ASP A 425 -23.70 23.38 32.65
C ASP A 425 -22.60 24.40 33.06
N GLU A 426 -21.33 24.16 32.65
CA GLU A 426 -20.16 25.04 32.88
C GLU A 426 -19.91 26.08 31.76
N ALA A 427 -20.58 25.98 30.61
CA ALA A 427 -20.49 26.90 29.47
C ALA A 427 -21.59 27.98 29.47
#